data_AF-A0A9Q2XMH7-F1
#
_entry.id   AF-A0A9Q2XMH7-F1
#
_cell.length_a   1.000
_cell.length_b   1.000
_cell.length_c   1.000
_cell.angle_alpha   90.00
_cell.angle_beta   90.00
_cell.angle_gamma   90.00
#
_symmetry.space_group_name_H-M   'P 1'
#
loop_
_entity.id
_entity.type
_entity.pdbx_description
1 polymer ?
#
loop_
_entity_poly.entity_id
_entity_poly.type
_entity_poly.pdbx_seq_one_letter_code
_entity_poly.pdbx_strand_id
1 'polypeptide(L)'
;MNKTVVAKDGENQVPVPQVWRPTLSAIVDALIQGGEPSLAQVTLQSPDVWAHAQESIHAYGAQLRKLPDESWNSSVCIWYGEFWDVLVDLYTEEEGRSDLVLQVHVYEGDDGYRYEVVLVYVP
;
A
#
# COMPACT_ATOMS: atom_id res chain seq x y z
N MET A 1 15.78 3.41 -21.84
CA MET A 1 15.14 3.59 -20.53
C MET A 1 15.92 2.79 -19.52
N ASN A 2 16.56 3.43 -18.53
CA ASN A 2 17.26 2.69 -17.48
C ASN A 2 16.20 2.02 -16.62
N LYS A 3 16.16 0.68 -16.63
CA LYS A 3 15.34 -0.11 -15.72
C LYS A 3 15.88 0.16 -14.31
N THR A 4 15.22 1.02 -13.54
CA THR A 4 15.54 1.20 -12.12
C THR A 4 15.25 -0.13 -11.44
N VAL A 5 16.31 -0.86 -11.09
CA VAL A 5 16.21 -2.11 -10.34
C VAL A 5 15.83 -1.76 -8.92
N VAL A 6 14.72 -2.28 -8.43
CA VAL A 6 14.35 -2.14 -7.02
C VAL A 6 15.24 -3.06 -6.19
N ALA A 7 15.81 -2.52 -5.11
CA ALA A 7 16.70 -3.27 -4.23
C ALA A 7 15.96 -4.42 -3.53
N LYS A 8 16.60 -5.59 -3.47
CA LYS A 8 16.13 -6.78 -2.75
C LYS A 8 16.85 -6.90 -1.40
N ASP A 9 16.76 -5.83 -0.59
CA ASP A 9 17.33 -5.79 0.77
C ASP A 9 16.32 -6.39 1.76
N GLY A 10 16.66 -7.55 2.31
CA GLY A 10 15.86 -8.24 3.32
C GLY A 10 16.36 -8.05 4.75
N GLU A 11 17.38 -7.21 4.94
CA GLU A 11 17.94 -6.89 6.26
C GLU A 11 17.41 -5.54 6.76
N ASN A 12 17.18 -4.59 5.85
CA ASN A 12 16.75 -3.23 6.20
C ASN A 12 15.43 -2.87 5.51
N GLN A 13 14.59 -2.14 6.24
CA GLN A 13 13.52 -1.38 5.62
C GLN A 13 14.11 -0.24 4.81
N VAL A 14 13.61 -0.07 3.59
CA VAL A 14 14.03 0.98 2.65
C VAL A 14 12.82 1.80 2.20
N PRO A 15 13.01 3.03 1.68
CA PRO A 15 11.91 3.85 1.20
C PRO A 15 11.15 3.18 0.05
N VAL A 16 9.83 3.39 -0.01
CA VAL A 16 8.99 2.88 -1.10
C VAL A 16 9.45 3.43 -2.47
N PRO A 17 9.81 2.54 -3.43
CA PRO A 17 10.21 2.89 -4.78
C PRO A 17 9.19 3.76 -5.51
N GLN A 18 9.68 4.80 -6.20
CA GLN A 18 8.82 5.73 -6.97
C GLN A 18 7.95 5.03 -8.02
N VAL A 19 8.43 3.92 -8.59
CA VAL A 19 7.69 3.15 -9.61
C VAL A 19 6.40 2.50 -9.06
N TRP A 20 6.30 2.29 -7.75
CA TRP A 20 5.13 1.67 -7.10
C TRP A 20 4.09 2.68 -6.64
N ARG A 21 4.53 3.90 -6.32
CA ARG A 21 3.70 4.95 -5.71
C ARG A 21 2.38 5.20 -6.45
N PRO A 22 2.32 5.27 -7.81
CA PRO A 22 1.06 5.50 -8.50
C PRO A 22 0.02 4.38 -8.28
N THR A 23 0.44 3.11 -8.25
CA THR A 23 -0.49 1.99 -8.01
C THR A 23 -0.91 1.93 -6.54
N LEU A 24 0.00 2.17 -5.60
CA LEU A 24 -0.32 2.25 -4.18
C LEU A 24 -1.30 3.40 -3.88
N SER A 25 -1.11 4.59 -4.50
CA SER A 25 -2.07 5.70 -4.41
C SER A 25 -3.44 5.32 -4.97
N ALA A 26 -3.50 4.58 -6.08
CA ALA A 26 -4.77 4.16 -6.66
C ALA A 26 -5.52 3.14 -5.77
N ILE A 27 -4.80 2.29 -5.03
CA ILE A 27 -5.40 1.40 -4.01
C ILE A 27 -6.02 2.25 -2.89
N VAL A 28 -5.32 3.27 -2.40
CA VAL A 28 -5.86 4.18 -1.37
C VAL A 28 -7.05 4.99 -1.90
N ASP A 29 -7.01 5.46 -3.15
CA ASP A 29 -8.15 6.13 -3.78
C ASP A 29 -9.39 5.22 -3.88
N ALA A 30 -9.19 3.91 -4.07
CA ALA A 30 -10.27 2.92 -4.06
C ALA A 30 -10.82 2.72 -2.63
N LEU A 31 -9.96 2.66 -1.61
CA LEU A 31 -10.38 2.61 -0.20
C LEU A 31 -11.24 3.81 0.17
N ILE A 32 -10.88 5.02 -0.29
CA ILE A 32 -11.67 6.25 -0.07
C ILE A 32 -13.05 6.16 -0.73
N GLN A 33 -13.13 5.54 -1.90
CA GLN A 33 -14.39 5.35 -2.64
C GLN A 33 -15.24 4.20 -2.10
N GLY A 34 -14.68 3.34 -1.25
CA GLY A 34 -15.35 2.18 -0.66
C GLY A 34 -15.49 0.97 -1.59
N GLY A 35 -14.97 1.03 -2.81
CA GLY A 35 -15.01 -0.05 -3.80
C GLY A 35 -13.64 -0.70 -4.00
N GLU A 36 -13.60 -1.97 -4.43
CA GLU A 36 -12.34 -2.65 -4.75
C GLU A 36 -11.58 -1.97 -5.90
N PRO A 37 -10.24 -2.01 -5.90
CA PRO A 37 -9.44 -1.40 -6.96
C PRO A 37 -9.64 -2.14 -8.27
N SER A 38 -9.99 -1.40 -9.33
CA SER A 38 -10.22 -1.94 -10.68
C SER A 38 -8.94 -1.93 -11.54
N LEU A 39 -7.84 -2.46 -10.99
CA LEU A 39 -6.54 -2.50 -11.64
C LEU A 39 -6.10 -3.94 -11.87
N ALA A 40 -5.75 -4.29 -13.11
CA ALA A 40 -5.41 -5.67 -13.50
C ALA A 40 -4.21 -6.25 -12.73
N GLN A 41 -3.28 -5.39 -12.31
CA GLN A 41 -2.10 -5.78 -11.54
C GLN A 41 -2.33 -5.81 -10.02
N VAL A 42 -3.54 -5.51 -9.54
CA VAL A 42 -3.89 -5.51 -8.13
C VAL A 42 -4.79 -6.70 -7.82
N THR A 43 -4.44 -7.46 -6.79
CA THR A 43 -5.22 -8.58 -6.25
C THR A 43 -5.45 -8.39 -4.76
N LEU A 44 -6.39 -9.14 -4.20
CA LEU A 44 -6.62 -9.23 -2.76
C LEU A 44 -6.05 -10.55 -2.26
N GLN A 45 -5.38 -10.56 -1.10
CA GLN A 45 -4.85 -11.80 -0.52
C GLN A 45 -5.97 -12.80 -0.21
N SER A 46 -7.16 -12.33 0.15
CA SER A 46 -8.36 -13.14 0.28
C SER A 46 -9.60 -12.33 -0.10
N PRO A 47 -10.75 -12.99 -0.38
CA PRO A 47 -12.00 -12.31 -0.71
C PRO A 47 -12.49 -11.34 0.37
N ASP A 48 -12.12 -11.58 1.63
CA ASP A 48 -12.63 -10.80 2.76
C ASP A 48 -11.74 -9.60 3.11
N VAL A 49 -10.51 -9.53 2.58
CA VAL A 49 -9.52 -8.48 2.94
C VAL A 49 -10.09 -7.08 2.74
N TRP A 50 -10.82 -6.85 1.64
CA TRP A 50 -11.32 -5.52 1.33
C TRP A 50 -12.40 -5.08 2.31
N ALA A 51 -13.31 -5.98 2.67
CA ALA A 51 -14.33 -5.72 3.68
C ALA A 51 -13.70 -5.43 5.05
N HIS A 52 -12.72 -6.23 5.47
CA HIS A 52 -11.99 -6.01 6.73
C HIS A 52 -11.21 -4.69 6.75
N ALA A 53 -10.63 -4.30 5.61
CA ALA A 53 -9.95 -3.00 5.49
C ALA A 53 -10.94 -1.83 5.68
N GLN A 54 -12.10 -1.89 5.01
CA GLN A 54 -13.16 -0.88 5.19
C GLN A 54 -13.69 -0.83 6.61
N GLU A 55 -13.92 -1.98 7.24
CA GLU A 55 -14.33 -2.07 8.64
C GLU A 55 -13.28 -1.49 9.59
N SER A 56 -11.99 -1.75 9.34
CA SER A 56 -10.89 -1.21 10.14
C SER A 56 -10.81 0.31 10.05
N ILE A 57 -10.96 0.86 8.84
CA ILE A 57 -11.03 2.32 8.61
C ILE A 57 -12.25 2.92 9.31
N HIS A 58 -13.42 2.29 9.18
CA HIS A 58 -14.64 2.76 9.84
C HIS A 58 -14.52 2.71 11.37
N ALA A 59 -13.95 1.63 11.91
CA ALA A 59 -13.74 1.45 13.35
C ALA A 59 -12.71 2.44 13.92
N TYR A 60 -11.71 2.84 13.11
CA TYR A 60 -10.78 3.90 13.47
C TYR A 60 -11.48 5.25 13.65
N GLY A 61 -12.57 5.49 12.92
CA GLY A 61 -13.45 6.65 13.13
C GLY A 61 -12.96 7.95 12.51
N ALA A 62 -12.09 7.88 11.50
CA ALA A 62 -11.59 9.03 10.76
C ALA A 62 -11.80 8.86 9.25
N GLN A 63 -11.86 9.97 8.52
CA GLN A 63 -12.05 9.95 7.07
C GLN A 63 -10.71 9.87 6.35
N LEU A 64 -10.46 8.79 5.60
CA LEU A 64 -9.29 8.71 4.74
C LEU A 64 -9.27 9.82 3.68
N ARG A 65 -8.07 10.33 3.41
CA ARG A 65 -7.79 11.27 2.32
C ARG A 65 -6.72 10.71 1.39
N LYS A 66 -6.59 11.36 0.24
CA LYS A 66 -5.55 11.01 -0.74
C LYS A 66 -4.17 11.14 -0.11
N LEU A 67 -3.29 10.19 -0.42
CA LEU A 67 -1.89 10.21 0.01
C LEU A 67 -1.20 11.50 -0.50
N PRO A 68 -0.74 12.39 0.41
CA PRO A 68 0.10 13.51 0.02
C PRO A 68 1.53 13.01 -0.27
N ASP A 69 2.36 13.82 -0.95
CA ASP A 69 3.75 13.45 -1.26
C ASP A 69 4.58 13.10 -0.02
N GLU A 70 4.24 13.68 1.13
CA GLU A 70 4.92 13.41 2.40
C GLU A 70 4.66 12.01 2.97
N SER A 71 3.62 11.29 2.52
CA SER A 71 3.36 9.92 2.98
C SER A 71 4.53 8.98 2.67
N TRP A 72 5.24 9.26 1.58
CA TRP A 72 6.39 8.48 1.13
C TRP A 72 7.65 8.70 1.98
N ASN A 73 7.66 9.68 2.87
CA ASN A 73 8.79 9.94 3.77
C ASN A 73 8.85 8.93 4.93
N SER A 74 7.70 8.34 5.29
CA SER A 74 7.60 7.36 6.37
C SER A 74 7.10 5.99 5.93
N SER A 75 6.50 5.88 4.73
CA SER A 75 6.20 4.58 4.12
C SER A 75 7.48 3.82 3.74
N VAL A 76 7.49 2.53 4.00
CA VAL A 76 8.68 1.67 3.83
C VAL A 76 8.35 0.36 3.12
N CYS A 77 9.37 -0.30 2.62
CA CYS A 77 9.30 -1.68 2.17
C CYS A 77 10.53 -2.49 2.58
N ILE A 78 10.38 -3.81 2.67
CA ILE A 78 11.48 -4.75 2.93
C ILE A 78 11.30 -6.01 2.08
N TRP A 79 12.40 -6.57 1.60
CA TRP A 79 12.37 -7.79 0.78
C TRP A 79 12.24 -9.05 1.65
N TYR A 80 11.23 -9.88 1.39
CA TYR A 80 10.97 -11.13 2.11
C TYR A 80 11.42 -12.39 1.35
N GLY A 81 12.21 -12.26 0.29
CA GLY A 81 12.74 -13.39 -0.49
C GLY A 81 12.01 -13.67 -1.79
N GLU A 82 10.71 -13.37 -1.86
CA GLU A 82 9.86 -13.54 -3.05
C GLU A 82 9.11 -12.26 -3.44
N PHE A 83 8.71 -11.49 -2.44
CA PHE A 83 8.01 -10.23 -2.58
C PHE A 83 8.64 -9.16 -1.68
N TRP A 84 8.30 -7.91 -1.96
CA TRP A 84 8.49 -6.83 -1.00
C TRP A 84 7.23 -6.70 -0.16
N ASP A 85 7.40 -6.74 1.16
CA ASP A 85 6.37 -6.28 2.08
C ASP A 85 6.42 -4.76 2.12
N VAL A 86 5.29 -4.11 1.85
CA VAL A 86 5.20 -2.65 1.72
C VAL A 86 4.19 -2.14 2.73
N LEU A 87 4.63 -1.21 3.57
CA LEU A 87 3.82 -0.52 4.57
C LEU A 87 3.63 0.93 4.12
N VAL A 88 2.38 1.29 3.84
CA VAL A 88 1.99 2.64 3.41
C VAL A 88 1.22 3.31 4.54
N ASP A 89 1.79 4.39 5.09
CA ASP A 89 1.09 5.21 6.07
C ASP A 89 -0.11 5.88 5.43
N LEU A 90 -1.28 5.69 6.04
CA LEU A 90 -2.51 6.31 5.59
C LEU A 90 -2.67 7.70 6.19
N TYR A 91 -3.45 8.51 5.50
CA TYR A 91 -3.70 9.89 5.89
C TYR A 91 -5.20 10.09 6.02
N THR A 92 -5.59 10.88 7.00
CA THR A 92 -6.98 11.25 7.29
C THR A 92 -7.16 12.77 7.23
N GLU A 93 -8.41 13.23 7.11
CA GLU A 93 -8.73 14.65 7.11
C GLU A 93 -8.52 15.29 8.50
N GLU A 94 -8.64 14.50 9.57
CA GLU A 94 -8.65 14.98 10.95
C GLU A 94 -7.26 15.25 11.52
N GLU A 95 -6.26 14.41 11.21
CA GLU A 95 -4.93 14.44 11.85
C GLU A 95 -3.77 14.49 10.84
N GLY A 96 -4.04 14.41 9.54
CA GLY A 96 -2.99 14.27 8.53
C GLY A 96 -2.50 12.83 8.52
N ARG A 97 -1.25 12.56 8.90
CA ARG A 97 -0.74 11.19 8.98
C ARG A 97 -1.40 10.45 10.15
N SER A 98 -2.12 9.38 9.87
CA SER A 98 -2.80 8.59 10.89
C SER A 98 -1.93 7.43 11.38
N ASP A 99 -2.42 6.72 12.40
CA ASP A 99 -1.83 5.46 12.86
C ASP A 99 -2.23 4.26 11.96
N LEU A 100 -3.07 4.47 10.95
CA LEU A 100 -3.48 3.41 10.02
C LEU A 100 -2.39 3.15 8.98
N VAL A 101 -2.14 1.88 8.73
CA VAL A 101 -1.19 1.39 7.72
C VAL A 101 -1.91 0.47 6.75
N LEU A 102 -1.68 0.68 5.45
CA LEU A 102 -2.00 -0.28 4.39
C LEU A 102 -0.78 -1.17 4.15
N GLN A 103 -0.98 -2.49 4.30
CA GLN A 103 0.02 -3.49 3.95
C GLN A 103 -0.25 -4.09 2.56
N VAL A 104 0.77 -4.10 1.71
CA VAL A 104 0.73 -4.63 0.35
C VAL A 104 1.96 -5.48 0.10
N HIS A 105 1.78 -6.68 -0.44
CA HIS A 105 2.88 -7.45 -1.01
C HIS A 105 3.08 -7.05 -2.47
N VAL A 106 4.31 -6.72 -2.84
CA VAL A 106 4.67 -6.41 -4.22
C VAL A 106 5.55 -7.52 -4.79
N TYR A 107 5.14 -8.09 -5.92
CA TYR A 107 5.86 -9.15 -6.60
C TYR A 107 6.46 -8.61 -7.89
N GLU A 108 7.71 -8.96 -8.16
CA GLU A 108 8.30 -8.75 -9.50
C GLU A 108 7.70 -9.76 -10.47
N GLY A 109 7.30 -9.30 -11.65
CA GLY A 109 6.79 -10.14 -12.74
C GLY A 109 7.34 -9.69 -14.09
N ASP A 110 7.03 -10.46 -15.14
CA ASP A 110 7.56 -10.23 -16.49
C ASP A 110 7.15 -8.84 -17.04
N ASP A 111 5.93 -8.40 -16.74
CA ASP A 111 5.36 -7.12 -17.20
C ASP A 111 5.44 -5.99 -16.15
N GLY A 112 6.29 -6.13 -15.12
CA GLY A 112 6.50 -5.13 -14.08
C GLY A 112 6.24 -5.65 -12.67
N TYR A 113 5.22 -5.10 -12.00
CA TYR A 113 4.92 -5.43 -10.61
C TYR A 113 3.45 -5.81 -10.43
N ARG A 114 3.19 -6.81 -9.59
CA ARG A 114 1.86 -7.17 -9.10
C ARG A 114 1.74 -6.80 -7.63
N TYR A 115 0.57 -6.35 -7.22
CA TYR A 115 0.30 -5.80 -5.89
C TYR A 115 -0.82 -6.61 -5.26
N GLU A 116 -0.54 -7.23 -4.13
CA GLU A 116 -1.52 -7.99 -3.37
C GLU A 116 -1.83 -7.22 -2.09
N VAL A 117 -3.06 -6.74 -1.97
CA VAL A 117 -3.54 -6.07 -0.75
C VAL A 117 -3.70 -7.11 0.34
N VAL A 118 -3.05 -6.87 1.49
CA VAL A 118 -3.00 -7.82 2.60
C VAL A 118 -4.00 -7.42 3.69
N LEU A 119 -3.86 -6.23 4.26
CA LEU A 119 -4.81 -5.67 5.23
C LEU A 119 -4.59 -4.17 5.44
N VAL A 120 -5.52 -3.55 6.17
CA VAL A 120 -5.37 -2.22 6.77
C VAL A 120 -5.51 -2.37 8.29
N TYR A 121 -4.59 -1.80 9.07
CA TYR A 121 -4.55 -1.96 10.53
C TYR A 121 -3.80 -0.83 11.22
N VAL A 122 -3.86 -0.79 12.54
CA VAL A 122 -2.98 0.02 13.39
C VAL A 122 -1.90 -0.91 13.96
N PRO A 123 -0.60 -0.66 13.70
CA PRO A 123 0.51 -1.55 14.07
C PRO A 123 0.87 -1.58 15.57
#